data_AF-A0A3N5WMC3-F1
#
_entry.id   AF-A0A3N5WMC3-F1
#
_cell.length_a   1.000
_cell.length_b   1.000
_cell.length_c   1.000
_cell.angle_alpha   90.00
_cell.angle_beta   90.00
_cell.angle_gamma   90.00
#
_symmetry.space_group_name_H-M   'P 1'
#
loop_
_entity.id
_entity.type
_entity.pdbx_description
1 polymer ?
#
loop_
_entity_poly.entity_id
_entity_poly.type
_entity_poly.pdbx_seq_one_letter_code
_entity_poly.pdbx_strand_id
1 'polypeptide(L)'
;TGVAHLARRAAGFADNNMHAEIVNGMDVLAVRDALLRAAEGCRDGRGPYLIELNTYRYYGHSLSDPRNEYRTREEETAWRAVDPVENFKGQLVQAGLLDEPGIADLEARVRERNACAARRAAEAPDPRPEDVIKYMYTSTVENDVPDRYSRVEVKEPVVFKRVNGELTYRDAIKEALFEEMKRDARVLCYGEDVADYGGAFKATKGLLEAFGRDRVFNTPISEAAICGTGVGAAMIGLRPVVELMYMDFGLMASDQISNQAAKWHYMSGGQYEVPMVIRVSVGGGKGYGGQHSQTLESMFAHIPGLYVVYPSTPAEAKGLLKSSIRDNNPVMYVESQLLYGMKGPVPEGEFLIPLGQADIKREGRDITLVGWGPAVVDALKAAEQLSEQGAEAEVIDLRCLVPLDLDAVFRSVRKTGRCVVTSQCVHIGSFTAEIAARIQEEVFDYLDAPVLRVDAKDGIAPQSHILEAVFLPNAKDIVNAARSIL
;
A
#
# COMPACT_ATOMS: atom_id res chain seq x y z
N THR A 1 -27.97 -9.02 3.87
CA THR A 1 -27.20 -9.26 5.11
C THR A 1 -27.49 -10.59 5.78
N GLY A 2 -28.57 -11.31 5.42
CA GLY A 2 -28.88 -12.65 5.97
C GLY A 2 -29.35 -12.65 7.43
N VAL A 3 -29.48 -11.47 8.06
CA VAL A 3 -29.95 -11.28 9.43
C VAL A 3 -30.97 -10.14 9.45
N ALA A 4 -31.94 -10.22 10.36
CA ALA A 4 -32.97 -9.19 10.51
C ALA A 4 -32.43 -7.87 11.08
N HIS A 5 -31.37 -7.96 11.89
CA HIS A 5 -30.74 -6.82 12.57
C HIS A 5 -29.22 -6.96 12.48
N LEU A 6 -28.55 -5.87 12.08
CA LEU A 6 -27.08 -5.80 12.03
C LEU A 6 -26.45 -5.99 13.42
N ALA A 7 -27.12 -5.55 14.48
CA ALA A 7 -26.70 -5.73 15.87
C ALA A 7 -26.37 -7.19 16.20
N ARG A 8 -27.03 -8.16 15.55
CA ARG A 8 -26.73 -9.60 15.74
C ARG A 8 -25.31 -9.98 15.35
N ARG A 9 -24.67 -9.26 14.44
CA ARG A 9 -23.29 -9.54 14.02
C ARG A 9 -22.29 -9.22 15.12
N ALA A 10 -22.61 -8.36 16.07
CA ALA A 10 -21.72 -8.01 17.18
C ALA A 10 -21.37 -9.20 18.08
N ALA A 11 -22.26 -10.21 18.16
CA ALA A 11 -21.99 -11.45 18.86
C ALA A 11 -20.82 -12.26 18.27
N GLY A 12 -20.39 -11.96 17.03
CA GLY A 12 -19.22 -12.58 16.42
C GLY A 12 -17.89 -11.88 16.74
N PHE A 13 -17.90 -10.80 17.53
CA PHE A 13 -16.73 -9.99 17.84
C PHE A 13 -16.48 -9.96 19.35
N ALA A 14 -15.21 -9.99 19.76
CA ALA A 14 -14.73 -10.04 21.15
C ALA A 14 -15.13 -11.29 21.96
N ASP A 15 -14.32 -11.66 22.96
CA ASP A 15 -14.51 -12.87 23.77
C ASP A 15 -15.83 -12.85 24.59
N ASN A 16 -16.36 -11.66 24.87
CA ASN A 16 -17.58 -11.44 25.65
C ASN A 16 -18.74 -10.87 24.82
N ASN A 17 -18.66 -10.96 23.50
CA ASN A 17 -19.51 -10.25 22.53
C ASN A 17 -19.32 -8.72 22.59
N MET A 18 -19.16 -8.10 21.43
CA MET A 18 -19.26 -6.65 21.30
C MET A 18 -20.66 -6.22 21.72
N HIS A 19 -20.76 -5.23 22.61
CA HIS A 19 -22.07 -4.73 23.02
C HIS A 19 -22.81 -4.17 21.81
N ALA A 20 -24.07 -4.56 21.65
CA ALA A 20 -24.90 -4.04 20.58
C ALA A 20 -26.35 -3.86 21.01
N GLU A 21 -26.96 -2.78 20.53
CA GLU A 21 -28.38 -2.48 20.74
C GLU A 21 -29.00 -1.92 19.47
N ILE A 22 -30.31 -2.17 19.32
CA ILE A 22 -31.14 -1.62 18.25
C ILE A 22 -31.93 -0.49 18.87
N VAL A 23 -31.83 0.69 18.26
CA VAL A 23 -32.45 1.92 18.78
C VAL A 23 -33.40 2.46 17.72
N ASN A 24 -34.54 2.99 18.16
CA ASN A 24 -35.42 3.73 17.27
C ASN A 24 -34.69 5.00 16.80
N GLY A 25 -34.17 4.98 15.58
CA GLY A 25 -33.48 6.12 14.97
C GLY A 25 -34.41 7.29 14.64
N MET A 26 -35.72 7.11 14.76
CA MET A 26 -36.73 8.15 14.59
C MET A 26 -37.10 8.87 15.91
N ASP A 27 -36.45 8.52 17.02
CA ASP A 27 -36.59 9.19 18.32
C ASP A 27 -35.24 9.79 18.75
N VAL A 28 -35.15 11.12 18.71
CA VAL A 28 -33.92 11.88 19.02
C VAL A 28 -33.42 11.61 20.44
N LEU A 29 -34.32 11.46 21.40
CA LEU A 29 -33.95 11.24 22.81
C LEU A 29 -33.46 9.82 23.04
N ALA A 30 -34.10 8.83 22.40
CA ALA A 30 -33.64 7.44 22.45
C ALA A 30 -32.23 7.28 21.83
N VAL A 31 -31.98 7.93 20.68
CA VAL A 31 -30.65 7.93 20.04
C VAL A 31 -29.60 8.57 20.95
N ARG A 32 -29.91 9.73 21.54
CA ARG A 32 -28.98 10.43 22.43
C ARG A 32 -28.62 9.59 23.66
N ASP A 33 -29.62 8.97 24.28
CA ASP A 33 -29.46 8.12 25.45
C ASP A 33 -28.57 6.89 25.16
N ALA A 34 -28.82 6.20 24.05
CA ALA A 34 -27.99 5.09 23.58
C ALA A 34 -26.53 5.50 23.33
N LEU A 35 -26.31 6.62 22.63
CA LEU A 35 -24.96 7.12 22.35
C LEU A 35 -24.21 7.53 23.63
N LEU A 36 -24.90 8.09 24.62
CA LEU A 36 -24.27 8.43 25.90
C LEU A 36 -23.83 7.18 26.66
N ARG A 37 -24.67 6.14 26.73
CA ARG A 37 -24.29 4.85 27.33
C ARG A 37 -23.11 4.20 26.61
N ALA A 38 -23.14 4.21 25.27
CA ALA A 38 -22.05 3.66 24.46
C ALA A 38 -20.74 4.43 24.69
N ALA A 39 -20.80 5.76 24.72
CA ALA A 39 -19.63 6.60 24.95
C ALA A 39 -19.05 6.42 26.36
N GLU A 40 -19.89 6.31 27.39
CA GLU A 40 -19.48 5.97 28.75
C GLU A 40 -18.79 4.60 28.77
N GLY A 41 -19.41 3.58 28.17
CA GLY A 41 -18.84 2.24 28.12
C GLY A 41 -17.49 2.15 27.41
N CYS A 42 -17.33 2.86 26.29
CA CYS A 42 -16.04 2.95 25.61
C CYS A 42 -14.98 3.62 26.50
N ARG A 43 -15.32 4.71 27.21
CA ARG A 43 -14.39 5.41 28.11
C ARG A 43 -14.01 4.60 29.34
N ASP A 44 -14.92 3.76 29.82
CA ASP A 44 -14.68 2.82 30.93
C ASP A 44 -13.86 1.60 30.50
N GLY A 45 -13.46 1.50 29.22
CA GLY A 45 -12.68 0.38 28.71
C GLY A 45 -13.49 -0.90 28.47
N ARG A 46 -14.82 -0.81 28.35
CA ARG A 46 -15.69 -1.97 28.03
C ARG A 46 -15.61 -2.42 26.56
N GLY A 47 -14.74 -1.80 25.75
CA GLY A 47 -14.56 -2.10 24.34
C GLY A 47 -15.54 -1.37 23.43
N PRO A 48 -15.56 -1.72 22.13
CA PRO A 48 -16.42 -1.06 21.13
C PRO A 48 -17.91 -1.39 21.33
N TYR A 49 -18.77 -0.50 20.81
CA TYR A 49 -20.23 -0.63 20.81
C TYR A 49 -20.75 -0.57 19.38
N LEU A 50 -21.71 -1.42 19.03
CA LEU A 50 -22.45 -1.36 17.76
C LEU A 50 -23.89 -0.91 18.02
N ILE A 51 -24.21 0.32 17.60
CA ILE A 51 -25.56 0.87 17.74
C ILE A 51 -26.26 0.83 16.37
N GLU A 52 -27.30 0.02 16.23
CA GLU A 52 -28.13 -0.05 15.02
C GLU A 52 -29.29 0.95 15.14
N LEU A 53 -29.21 2.04 14.38
CA LEU A 53 -30.25 3.07 14.34
C LEU A 53 -31.28 2.74 13.25
N ASN A 54 -32.48 2.33 13.65
CA ASN A 54 -33.58 2.09 12.72
C ASN A 54 -34.14 3.41 12.21
N THR A 55 -33.81 3.75 10.97
CA THR A 55 -34.23 5.01 10.32
C THR A 55 -34.78 4.73 8.92
N TYR A 56 -35.30 5.78 8.28
CA TYR A 56 -35.90 5.71 6.97
C TYR A 56 -35.22 6.66 5.98
N ARG A 57 -34.88 6.13 4.80
CA ARG A 57 -34.35 6.94 3.70
C ARG A 57 -35.49 7.34 2.76
N TYR A 58 -35.95 8.58 2.87
CA TYR A 58 -37.09 9.11 2.09
C TYR A 58 -36.82 9.28 0.58
N TYR A 59 -35.56 9.25 0.17
CA TYR A 59 -35.12 9.40 -1.21
C TYR A 59 -34.40 8.13 -1.68
N GLY A 60 -34.13 8.04 -2.97
CA GLY A 60 -33.37 6.92 -3.53
C GLY A 60 -31.91 6.89 -3.07
N HIS A 61 -31.11 5.97 -3.60
CA HIS A 61 -29.70 5.87 -3.23
C HIS A 61 -28.91 7.10 -3.68
N SER A 62 -29.27 7.65 -4.85
CA SER A 62 -28.89 8.98 -5.30
C SER A 62 -30.11 9.92 -5.44
N LEU A 63 -29.87 11.22 -5.59
CA LEU A 63 -30.94 12.19 -5.84
C LEU A 63 -31.69 11.98 -7.17
N SER A 64 -31.05 11.29 -8.13
CA SER A 64 -31.64 10.96 -9.43
C SER A 64 -32.45 9.66 -9.46
N ASP A 65 -32.35 8.84 -8.42
CA ASP A 65 -33.00 7.53 -8.40
C ASP A 65 -34.53 7.66 -8.27
N PRO A 66 -35.31 6.86 -9.04
CA PRO A 66 -36.76 6.81 -8.90
C PRO A 66 -37.18 6.39 -7.48
N ARG A 67 -37.93 7.25 -6.78
CA ARG A 67 -38.32 7.02 -5.38
C ARG A 67 -39.28 5.85 -5.20
N ASN A 68 -40.14 5.63 -6.19
CA ASN A 68 -41.26 4.70 -6.16
C ASN A 68 -40.90 3.26 -6.50
N GLU A 69 -39.64 2.98 -6.85
CA GLU A 69 -39.20 1.61 -7.14
C GLU A 69 -38.81 0.83 -5.88
N TYR A 70 -38.38 1.54 -4.81
CA TYR A 70 -37.91 0.90 -3.59
C TYR A 70 -39.00 0.71 -2.52
N ARG A 71 -39.99 1.59 -2.49
CA ARG A 71 -40.91 1.77 -1.35
C ARG A 71 -42.30 2.19 -1.81
N THR A 72 -43.33 1.75 -1.08
CA THR A 72 -44.70 2.18 -1.36
C THR A 72 -44.96 3.56 -0.76
N ARG A 73 -45.92 4.30 -1.34
CA ARG A 73 -46.36 5.59 -0.77
C ARG A 73 -46.94 5.43 0.63
N GLU A 74 -47.60 4.31 0.89
CA GLU A 74 -48.18 3.97 2.19
C GLU A 74 -47.08 3.80 3.25
N GLU A 75 -46.02 3.07 2.91
CA GLU A 75 -44.85 2.90 3.77
C GLU A 75 -44.19 4.26 4.05
N GLU A 76 -43.91 5.06 3.02
CA GLU A 76 -43.31 6.38 3.19
C GLU A 76 -44.17 7.27 4.09
N THR A 77 -45.49 7.27 3.90
CA THR A 77 -46.43 8.06 4.72
C THR A 77 -46.38 7.62 6.19
N ALA A 78 -46.35 6.32 6.46
CA ALA A 78 -46.23 5.80 7.82
C ALA A 78 -44.93 6.24 8.50
N TRP A 79 -43.80 6.24 7.77
CA TRP A 79 -42.52 6.72 8.31
C TRP A 79 -42.43 8.25 8.45
N ARG A 80 -43.13 9.02 7.61
CA ARG A 80 -43.24 10.48 7.77
C ARG A 80 -44.05 10.88 8.99
N ALA A 81 -45.05 10.07 9.36
CA ALA A 81 -45.85 10.31 10.56
C ALA A 81 -45.03 10.21 11.87
N VAL A 82 -43.84 9.59 11.81
CA VAL A 82 -42.92 9.47 12.92
C VAL A 82 -41.57 10.16 12.65
N ASP A 83 -41.54 11.16 11.76
CA ASP A 83 -40.31 11.88 11.42
C ASP A 83 -39.63 12.45 12.69
N PRO A 84 -38.31 12.22 12.90
CA PRO A 84 -37.63 12.61 14.12
C PRO A 84 -37.56 14.12 14.30
N VAL A 85 -37.51 14.90 13.22
CA VAL A 85 -37.43 16.36 13.30
C VAL A 85 -38.78 16.92 13.74
N GLU A 86 -39.87 16.48 13.12
CA GLU A 86 -41.21 16.93 13.47
C GLU A 86 -41.62 16.47 14.87
N ASN A 87 -41.34 15.22 15.23
CA ASN A 87 -41.60 14.71 16.57
C ASN A 87 -40.82 15.48 17.64
N PHE A 88 -39.52 15.75 17.42
CA PHE A 88 -38.72 16.45 18.40
C PHE A 88 -39.12 17.91 18.56
N LYS A 89 -39.54 18.60 17.49
CA LYS A 89 -40.17 19.93 17.58
C LYS A 89 -41.39 19.90 18.51
N GLY A 90 -42.28 18.94 18.29
CA GLY A 90 -43.47 18.76 19.14
C GLY A 90 -43.11 18.51 20.60
N GLN A 91 -42.09 17.70 20.87
CA GLN A 91 -41.58 17.46 22.22
C GLN A 91 -41.01 18.72 22.89
N LEU A 92 -40.28 19.57 22.16
CA LEU A 92 -39.76 20.84 22.67
C LEU A 92 -40.89 21.80 23.07
N VAL A 93 -41.93 21.88 22.23
CA VAL A 93 -43.13 22.69 22.51
C VAL A 93 -43.89 22.14 23.72
N GLN A 94 -44.12 20.83 23.75
CA GLN A 94 -44.80 20.18 24.87
C GLN A 94 -44.03 20.35 26.20
N ALA A 95 -42.70 20.34 26.16
CA ALA A 95 -41.85 20.57 27.33
C ALA A 95 -41.75 22.05 27.74
N GLY A 96 -42.34 22.98 26.97
CA GLY A 96 -42.27 24.41 27.22
C GLY A 96 -40.87 25.01 27.01
N LEU A 97 -39.99 24.33 26.27
CA LEU A 97 -38.63 24.78 25.99
C LEU A 97 -38.57 25.76 24.82
N LEU A 98 -39.46 25.60 23.85
CA LEU A 98 -39.67 26.53 22.74
C LEU A 98 -41.17 26.65 22.46
N ASP A 99 -41.58 27.77 21.89
CA ASP A 99 -42.91 27.95 21.29
C ASP A 99 -42.82 27.91 19.77
N GLU A 100 -43.97 27.94 19.08
CA GLU A 100 -44.03 27.95 17.61
C GLU A 100 -43.19 29.09 16.97
N PRO A 101 -43.24 30.35 17.47
CA PRO A 101 -42.33 31.40 17.02
C PRO A 101 -40.84 31.06 17.23
N GLY A 102 -40.48 30.46 18.36
CA GLY A 102 -39.11 30.03 18.65
C GLY A 102 -38.62 28.93 17.71
N ILE A 103 -39.48 27.97 17.36
CA ILE A 103 -39.18 26.95 16.34
C ILE A 103 -38.97 27.62 14.98
N ALA A 104 -39.84 28.54 14.57
CA ALA A 104 -39.73 29.25 13.30
C ALA A 104 -38.46 30.10 13.20
N ASP A 105 -38.06 30.78 14.29
CA ASP A 105 -36.78 31.52 14.37
C ASP A 105 -35.58 30.58 14.20
N LEU A 106 -35.57 29.45 14.91
CA LEU A 106 -34.51 28.46 14.80
C LEU A 106 -34.35 27.94 13.36
N GLU A 107 -35.46 27.60 12.71
CA GLU A 107 -35.45 27.18 11.31
C GLU A 107 -34.94 28.29 10.37
N ALA A 108 -35.36 29.54 10.59
CA ALA A 108 -34.90 30.67 9.80
C ALA A 108 -33.37 30.85 9.91
N ARG A 109 -32.83 30.73 11.12
CA ARG A 109 -31.37 30.76 11.37
C ARG A 109 -30.63 29.63 10.69
N VAL A 110 -31.17 28.40 10.72
CA VAL A 110 -30.57 27.24 10.02
C VAL A 110 -30.59 27.45 8.51
N ARG A 111 -31.72 27.95 7.96
CA ARG A 111 -31.84 28.28 6.54
C ARG A 111 -30.82 29.34 6.12
N GLU A 112 -30.68 30.42 6.87
CA GLU A 112 -29.70 31.48 6.56
C GLU A 112 -28.26 30.96 6.62
N ARG A 113 -27.91 30.16 7.64
CA ARG A 113 -26.59 29.53 7.73
C ARG A 113 -26.27 28.70 6.49
N ASN A 114 -27.22 27.88 6.05
CA ASN A 114 -27.04 27.03 4.88
C ASN A 114 -26.98 27.86 3.58
N ALA A 115 -27.78 28.92 3.46
CA ALA A 115 -27.74 29.83 2.32
C ALA A 115 -26.40 30.57 2.22
N CYS A 116 -25.85 31.02 3.34
CA CYS A 116 -24.52 31.63 3.40
C CYS A 116 -23.41 30.66 2.96
N ALA A 117 -23.46 29.41 3.43
CA ALA A 117 -22.51 28.38 3.01
C ALA A 117 -22.62 28.06 1.51
N ALA A 118 -23.84 27.97 0.98
CA ALA A 118 -24.09 27.74 -0.45
C ALA A 118 -23.58 28.90 -1.31
N ARG A 119 -23.83 30.15 -0.89
CA ARG A 119 -23.32 31.34 -1.58
C ARG A 119 -21.79 31.35 -1.60
N ARG A 120 -21.14 31.10 -0.45
CA ARG A 120 -19.68 31.01 -0.37
C ARG A 120 -19.11 29.93 -1.31
N ALA A 121 -19.77 28.78 -1.43
CA ALA A 121 -19.34 27.72 -2.34
C ALA A 121 -19.54 28.11 -3.82
N ALA A 122 -20.65 28.77 -4.16
CA ALA A 122 -20.95 29.21 -5.53
C ALA A 122 -20.07 30.38 -5.99
N GLU A 123 -19.62 31.22 -5.06
CA GLU A 123 -18.73 32.36 -5.31
C GLU A 123 -17.24 31.96 -5.24
N ALA A 124 -16.93 30.75 -4.76
CA ALA A 124 -15.56 30.28 -4.71
C ALA A 124 -15.01 30.05 -6.13
N PRO A 125 -13.76 30.46 -6.41
CA PRO A 125 -13.14 30.17 -7.69
C PRO A 125 -12.90 28.66 -7.85
N ASP A 126 -13.02 28.17 -9.08
CA ASP A 126 -12.63 26.80 -9.41
C ASP A 126 -11.11 26.58 -9.16
N PRO A 127 -10.69 25.35 -8.83
CA PRO A 127 -9.27 24.99 -8.80
C PRO A 127 -8.60 25.25 -10.14
N ARG A 128 -7.30 25.55 -10.10
CA ARG A 128 -6.51 25.83 -11.31
C ARG A 128 -6.25 24.52 -12.08
N PRO A 129 -6.45 24.45 -13.41
CA PRO A 129 -6.23 23.22 -14.17
C PRO A 129 -4.82 22.62 -14.04
N GLU A 130 -3.79 23.45 -13.86
CA GLU A 130 -2.42 22.97 -13.65
C GLU A 130 -2.21 22.19 -12.33
N ASP A 131 -3.14 22.32 -11.38
CA ASP A 131 -3.10 21.63 -10.09
C ASP A 131 -3.72 20.22 -10.16
N VAL A 132 -4.06 19.70 -11.35
CA VAL A 132 -4.76 18.41 -11.56
C VAL A 132 -4.10 17.19 -10.89
N ILE A 133 -2.79 17.21 -10.70
CA ILE A 133 -2.04 16.16 -9.98
C ILE A 133 -1.25 16.71 -8.80
N LYS A 134 -1.55 17.95 -8.38
CA LYS A 134 -0.96 18.53 -7.18
C LYS A 134 -1.40 17.68 -5.99
N TYR A 135 -0.44 17.28 -5.15
CA TYR A 135 -0.63 16.35 -4.03
C TYR A 135 -0.82 14.87 -4.44
N MET A 136 -0.46 14.46 -5.67
CA MET A 136 -0.43 13.03 -6.00
C MET A 136 0.62 12.29 -5.17
N TYR A 137 1.82 12.87 -5.07
CA TYR A 137 2.91 12.40 -4.22
C TYR A 137 3.42 13.56 -3.36
N THR A 138 3.96 13.25 -2.19
CA THR A 138 4.70 14.21 -1.36
C THR A 138 6.21 14.05 -1.58
N SER A 139 6.97 15.13 -1.49
CA SER A 139 8.44 15.08 -1.49
C SER A 139 9.03 15.06 -0.08
N THR A 140 8.18 15.02 0.95
CA THR A 140 8.62 15.06 2.34
C THR A 140 9.13 13.71 2.80
N VAL A 141 10.18 13.74 3.62
CA VAL A 141 10.78 12.57 4.23
C VAL A 141 11.06 12.87 5.70
N GLU A 142 11.04 11.83 6.52
CA GLU A 142 11.29 11.91 7.95
C GLU A 142 12.77 11.60 8.24
N ASN A 143 13.63 12.60 8.05
CA ASN A 143 15.07 12.49 8.35
C ASN A 143 15.43 12.82 9.81
N ASP A 144 14.66 13.71 10.45
CA ASP A 144 14.89 14.16 11.82
C ASP A 144 13.73 13.76 12.73
N VAL A 145 13.90 12.66 13.46
CA VAL A 145 12.86 12.14 14.36
C VAL A 145 12.60 13.13 15.50
N PRO A 146 11.35 13.54 15.76
CA PRO A 146 11.02 14.41 16.87
C PRO A 146 11.49 13.84 18.21
N ASP A 147 11.97 14.69 19.11
CA ASP A 147 12.57 14.28 20.40
C ASP A 147 11.73 13.32 21.24
N ARG A 148 10.40 13.45 21.15
CA ARG A 148 9.46 12.55 21.87
C ARG A 148 9.46 11.10 21.35
N TYR A 149 9.97 10.87 20.13
CA TYR A 149 10.04 9.57 19.48
C TYR A 149 11.47 9.05 19.26
N SER A 150 12.50 9.89 19.44
CA SER A 150 13.89 9.50 19.21
C SER A 150 14.50 8.64 20.33
N ARG A 151 13.85 8.58 21.50
CA ARG A 151 14.29 7.78 22.65
C ARG A 151 13.63 6.40 22.63
N VAL A 152 14.28 5.44 21.98
CA VAL A 152 13.84 4.03 21.96
C VAL A 152 14.74 3.18 22.82
N GLU A 153 14.16 2.45 23.78
CA GLU A 153 14.85 1.41 24.53
C GLU A 153 14.87 0.10 23.72
N VAL A 154 16.05 -0.50 23.57
CA VAL A 154 16.23 -1.83 22.97
C VAL A 154 16.45 -2.82 24.10
N LYS A 155 15.49 -3.72 24.31
CA LYS A 155 15.53 -4.71 25.40
C LYS A 155 16.59 -5.79 25.14
N GLU A 156 16.50 -6.44 23.98
CA GLU A 156 17.48 -7.43 23.52
C GLU A 156 18.05 -7.03 22.16
N PRO A 157 19.34 -6.64 22.07
CA PRO A 157 19.95 -6.29 20.80
C PRO A 157 20.00 -7.47 19.81
N VAL A 158 19.68 -7.20 18.54
CA VAL A 158 19.84 -8.18 17.46
C VAL A 158 21.29 -8.15 16.97
N VAL A 159 21.93 -9.32 16.88
CA VAL A 159 23.31 -9.45 16.39
C VAL A 159 23.31 -9.83 14.91
N PHE A 160 23.90 -8.99 14.07
CA PHE A 160 24.04 -9.23 12.64
C PHE A 160 25.42 -9.83 12.33
N LYS A 161 25.45 -11.13 12.01
CA LYS A 161 26.70 -11.84 11.69
C LYS A 161 27.17 -11.49 10.29
N ARG A 162 28.16 -10.61 10.19
CA ARG A 162 28.84 -10.27 8.95
C ARG A 162 30.01 -11.20 8.69
N VAL A 163 30.15 -11.69 7.47
CA VAL A 163 31.34 -12.45 7.02
C VAL A 163 31.95 -11.66 5.88
N ASN A 164 33.17 -11.14 6.06
CA ASN A 164 33.83 -10.24 5.10
C ASN A 164 32.99 -9.00 4.72
N GLY A 165 32.24 -8.44 5.68
CA GLY A 165 31.34 -7.31 5.44
C GLY A 165 30.01 -7.66 4.76
N GLU A 166 29.79 -8.94 4.43
CA GLU A 166 28.57 -9.39 3.77
C GLU A 166 27.46 -9.80 4.74
N LEU A 167 26.22 -9.54 4.33
CA LEU A 167 25.01 -10.08 4.94
C LEU A 167 24.21 -10.86 3.90
N THR A 168 23.31 -11.73 4.39
CA THR A 168 22.26 -12.25 3.51
C THR A 168 21.25 -11.16 3.19
N TYR A 169 20.59 -11.21 2.03
CA TYR A 169 19.51 -10.29 1.66
C TYR A 169 18.44 -10.19 2.75
N ARG A 170 18.07 -11.35 3.33
CA ARG A 170 17.15 -11.42 4.46
C ARG A 170 17.67 -10.71 5.71
N ASP A 171 18.93 -10.92 6.07
CA ASP A 171 19.50 -10.27 7.25
C ASP A 171 19.72 -8.76 7.02
N ALA A 172 19.90 -8.32 5.78
CA ALA A 172 19.92 -6.91 5.42
C ALA A 172 18.56 -6.23 5.61
N ILE A 173 17.46 -6.89 5.25
CA ILE A 173 16.08 -6.43 5.57
C ILE A 173 15.89 -6.32 7.09
N LYS A 174 16.28 -7.37 7.83
CA LYS A 174 16.19 -7.40 9.28
C LYS A 174 16.97 -6.26 9.92
N GLU A 175 18.16 -5.98 9.41
CA GLU A 175 19.02 -4.90 9.88
C GLU A 175 18.39 -3.53 9.61
N ALA A 176 17.82 -3.30 8.43
CA ALA A 176 17.06 -2.09 8.12
C ALA A 176 15.90 -1.87 9.09
N LEU A 177 15.07 -2.90 9.32
CA LEU A 177 13.94 -2.82 10.25
C LEU A 177 14.41 -2.50 11.67
N PHE A 178 15.44 -3.20 12.15
CA PHE A 178 15.99 -2.97 13.48
C PHE A 178 16.53 -1.54 13.64
N GLU A 179 17.30 -1.04 12.66
CA GLU A 179 17.86 0.30 12.69
C GLU A 179 16.76 1.38 12.69
N GLU A 180 15.75 1.27 11.82
CA GLU A 180 14.67 2.28 11.76
C GLU A 180 13.74 2.21 12.97
N MET A 181 13.46 1.02 13.50
CA MET A 181 12.69 0.89 14.74
C MET A 181 13.44 1.43 15.96
N LYS A 182 14.77 1.27 16.00
CA LYS A 182 15.62 1.87 17.04
C LYS A 182 15.69 3.40 16.90
N ARG A 183 15.67 3.90 15.67
CA ARG A 183 15.73 5.33 15.37
C ARG A 183 14.43 6.07 15.74
N ASP A 184 13.27 5.47 15.48
CA ASP A 184 11.98 6.13 15.61
C ASP A 184 10.94 5.25 16.31
N ALA A 185 10.44 5.69 17.46
CA ALA A 185 9.42 5.00 18.25
C ALA A 185 8.07 4.83 17.52
N ARG A 186 7.82 5.60 16.45
CA ARG A 186 6.61 5.49 15.62
C ARG A 186 6.60 4.31 14.67
N VAL A 187 7.76 3.69 14.40
CA VAL A 187 7.86 2.58 13.45
C VAL A 187 7.30 1.31 14.10
N LEU A 188 6.30 0.71 13.49
CA LEU A 188 5.68 -0.54 13.97
C LEU A 188 5.91 -1.63 12.93
N CYS A 189 6.06 -2.89 13.34
CA CYS A 189 6.22 -4.02 12.43
C CYS A 189 5.21 -5.11 12.76
N TYR A 190 4.21 -5.32 11.92
CA TYR A 190 3.15 -6.29 12.20
C TYR A 190 2.59 -6.95 10.93
N GLY A 191 1.97 -8.11 11.11
CA GLY A 191 1.47 -8.97 10.03
C GLY A 191 1.28 -10.39 10.54
N GLU A 192 1.10 -11.35 9.64
CA GLU A 192 0.94 -12.75 10.00
C GLU A 192 2.29 -13.38 10.39
N ASP A 193 2.37 -13.95 11.58
CA ASP A 193 3.56 -14.64 12.10
C ASP A 193 4.85 -13.80 12.19
N VAL A 194 4.78 -12.48 12.03
CA VAL A 194 5.96 -11.59 12.01
C VAL A 194 6.63 -11.43 13.38
N ALA A 195 5.93 -11.69 14.48
CA ALA A 195 6.46 -11.51 15.83
C ALA A 195 7.18 -12.77 16.32
N ASP A 196 6.44 -13.72 16.92
CA ASP A 196 6.99 -14.90 17.59
C ASP A 196 7.81 -15.80 16.63
N TYR A 197 7.25 -16.08 15.45
CA TYR A 197 7.92 -16.90 14.41
C TYR A 197 8.98 -16.09 13.64
N GLY A 198 8.84 -14.76 13.54
CA GLY A 198 9.77 -13.87 12.85
C GLY A 198 9.52 -13.77 11.34
N GLY A 199 8.27 -13.98 10.91
CA GLY A 199 7.83 -14.00 9.53
C GLY A 199 8.10 -15.34 8.85
N ALA A 200 7.38 -15.64 7.77
CA ALA A 200 7.49 -16.91 7.03
C ALA A 200 8.94 -17.25 6.65
N PHE A 201 9.75 -16.21 6.37
CA PHE A 201 11.13 -16.34 5.92
C PHE A 201 12.19 -15.95 6.96
N LYS A 202 11.80 -15.63 8.21
CA LYS A 202 12.70 -15.20 9.30
C LYS A 202 13.31 -13.81 9.15
N ALA A 203 12.67 -12.94 8.36
CA ALA A 203 13.13 -11.56 8.10
C ALA A 203 12.94 -10.62 9.30
N THR A 204 12.03 -10.92 10.23
CA THR A 204 11.74 -10.10 11.42
C THR A 204 12.15 -10.78 12.73
N LYS A 205 12.80 -11.95 12.67
CA LYS A 205 13.19 -12.71 13.86
C LYS A 205 14.15 -11.90 14.75
N GLY A 206 13.84 -11.80 16.05
CA GLY A 206 14.59 -11.02 17.03
C GLY A 206 13.99 -9.63 17.31
N LEU A 207 13.11 -9.11 16.44
CA LEU A 207 12.54 -7.77 16.63
C LEU A 207 11.54 -7.71 17.78
N LEU A 208 10.78 -8.78 18.02
CA LEU A 208 9.86 -8.87 19.15
C LEU A 208 10.62 -8.78 20.48
N GLU A 209 11.72 -9.51 20.59
CA GLU A 209 12.58 -9.52 21.77
C GLU A 209 13.27 -8.15 21.96
N ALA A 210 13.65 -7.49 20.85
CA ALA A 210 14.25 -6.15 20.88
C ALA A 210 13.28 -5.03 21.31
N PHE A 211 12.05 -5.00 20.79
CA PHE A 211 11.16 -3.84 20.90
C PHE A 211 9.85 -4.10 21.66
N GLY A 212 9.48 -5.36 21.90
CA GLY A 212 8.27 -5.76 22.61
C GLY A 212 6.98 -5.75 21.77
N ARG A 213 5.91 -6.32 22.36
CA ARG A 213 4.63 -6.57 21.68
C ARG A 213 3.87 -5.31 21.25
N ASP A 214 4.13 -4.17 21.88
CA ASP A 214 3.50 -2.90 21.50
C ASP A 214 3.98 -2.39 20.14
N ARG A 215 5.12 -2.90 19.64
CA ARG A 215 5.72 -2.49 18.37
C ARG A 215 5.89 -3.62 17.38
N VAL A 216 5.91 -4.87 17.85
CA VAL A 216 6.02 -6.07 17.01
C VAL A 216 4.98 -7.09 17.44
N PHE A 217 3.95 -7.31 16.62
CA PHE A 217 2.84 -8.20 16.96
C PHE A 217 2.28 -8.93 15.75
N ASN A 218 1.65 -10.09 16.01
CA ASN A 218 0.95 -10.84 14.99
C ASN A 218 -0.48 -10.30 14.83
N THR A 219 -0.95 -10.27 13.58
CA THR A 219 -2.35 -9.99 13.27
C THR A 219 -3.15 -11.29 13.10
N PRO A 220 -4.50 -11.22 13.14
CA PRO A 220 -5.34 -12.26 12.55
C PRO A 220 -5.05 -12.42 11.05
N ILE A 221 -5.52 -13.54 10.48
CA ILE A 221 -5.38 -13.84 9.04
C ILE A 221 -6.38 -12.98 8.25
N SER A 222 -6.01 -11.72 8.01
CA SER A 222 -6.84 -10.74 7.30
C SER A 222 -5.98 -9.60 6.75
N GLU A 223 -5.67 -9.68 5.47
CA GLU A 223 -4.82 -8.70 4.77
C GLU A 223 -5.47 -7.32 4.70
N ALA A 224 -6.80 -7.29 4.53
CA ALA A 224 -7.57 -6.05 4.58
C ALA A 224 -7.47 -5.38 5.96
N ALA A 225 -7.48 -6.15 7.06
CA ALA A 225 -7.28 -5.60 8.39
C ALA A 225 -5.83 -5.12 8.61
N ILE A 226 -4.84 -5.89 8.13
CA ILE A 226 -3.42 -5.53 8.19
C ILE A 226 -3.18 -4.19 7.50
N CYS A 227 -3.56 -4.06 6.23
CA CYS A 227 -3.34 -2.85 5.46
C CYS A 227 -4.23 -1.70 5.94
N GLY A 228 -5.50 -1.95 6.26
CA GLY A 228 -6.44 -0.92 6.71
C GLY A 228 -6.05 -0.29 8.04
N THR A 229 -5.58 -1.09 9.00
CA THR A 229 -5.01 -0.56 10.24
C THR A 229 -3.70 0.19 9.99
N GLY A 230 -2.91 -0.23 8.99
CA GLY A 230 -1.70 0.47 8.56
C GLY A 230 -1.99 1.86 8.04
N VAL A 231 -2.99 2.00 7.16
CA VAL A 231 -3.45 3.30 6.67
C VAL A 231 -3.87 4.20 7.83
N GLY A 232 -4.75 3.69 8.71
CA GLY A 232 -5.24 4.46 9.86
C GLY A 232 -4.12 4.88 10.82
N ALA A 233 -3.18 3.98 11.11
CA ALA A 233 -2.02 4.25 11.95
C ALA A 233 -1.12 5.33 11.32
N ALA A 234 -0.86 5.26 10.01
CA ALA A 234 -0.09 6.25 9.29
C ALA A 234 -0.73 7.65 9.35
N MET A 235 -2.05 7.73 9.14
CA MET A 235 -2.80 8.99 9.18
C MET A 235 -2.83 9.68 10.55
N ILE A 236 -2.61 8.93 11.64
CA ILE A 236 -2.48 9.49 13.01
C ILE A 236 -1.02 9.74 13.43
N GLY A 237 -0.07 9.61 12.49
CA GLY A 237 1.33 9.95 12.67
C GLY A 237 2.24 8.80 13.12
N LEU A 238 1.81 7.54 12.99
CA LEU A 238 2.71 6.38 13.11
C LEU A 238 3.37 6.05 11.76
N ARG A 239 4.33 5.13 11.75
CA ARG A 239 5.05 4.72 10.53
C ARG A 239 5.03 3.20 10.37
N PRO A 240 3.86 2.59 10.07
CA PRO A 240 3.73 1.14 10.09
C PRO A 240 4.46 0.48 8.92
N VAL A 241 5.17 -0.59 9.22
CA VAL A 241 5.71 -1.57 8.28
C VAL A 241 4.86 -2.82 8.42
N VAL A 242 3.92 -2.97 7.50
CA VAL A 242 3.01 -4.12 7.47
C VAL A 242 3.57 -5.19 6.54
N GLU A 243 3.50 -6.46 6.93
CA GLU A 243 3.93 -7.58 6.08
C GLU A 243 2.71 -8.39 5.62
N LEU A 244 2.56 -8.55 4.31
CA LEU A 244 1.74 -9.60 3.72
C LEU A 244 2.66 -10.74 3.29
N MET A 245 2.30 -11.96 3.65
CA MET A 245 3.19 -13.11 3.49
C MET A 245 3.63 -13.31 2.04
N TYR A 246 2.70 -13.19 1.09
CA TYR A 246 2.94 -13.26 -0.35
C TYR A 246 2.24 -12.09 -1.05
N MET A 247 2.83 -11.63 -2.16
CA MET A 247 2.28 -10.56 -2.98
C MET A 247 0.88 -10.89 -3.54
N ASP A 248 0.62 -12.17 -3.80
CA ASP A 248 -0.69 -12.70 -4.18
C ASP A 248 -1.82 -12.21 -3.27
N PHE A 249 -1.56 -12.11 -1.96
CA PHE A 249 -2.55 -11.69 -0.96
C PHE A 249 -2.75 -10.17 -0.90
N GLY A 250 -1.87 -9.38 -1.55
CA GLY A 250 -2.09 -7.96 -1.78
C GLY A 250 -3.41 -7.71 -2.54
N LEU A 251 -3.86 -8.66 -3.36
CA LEU A 251 -5.14 -8.57 -4.05
C LEU A 251 -6.33 -8.51 -3.07
N MET A 252 -6.27 -9.22 -1.93
CA MET A 252 -7.31 -9.19 -0.89
C MET A 252 -7.36 -7.86 -0.13
N ALA A 253 -6.23 -7.16 -0.06
CA ALA A 253 -6.12 -5.85 0.57
C ALA A 253 -6.15 -4.68 -0.43
N SER A 254 -6.51 -4.91 -1.70
CA SER A 254 -6.41 -3.90 -2.76
C SER A 254 -7.21 -2.64 -2.48
N ASP A 255 -8.35 -2.72 -1.79
CA ASP A 255 -9.08 -1.50 -1.42
C ASP A 255 -8.25 -0.63 -0.46
N GLN A 256 -7.67 -1.24 0.57
CA GLN A 256 -6.85 -0.52 1.55
C GLN A 256 -5.55 0.00 0.94
N ILE A 257 -4.94 -0.75 0.03
CA ILE A 257 -3.70 -0.35 -0.65
C ILE A 257 -4.00 0.73 -1.71
N SER A 258 -4.89 0.43 -2.65
CA SER A 258 -5.07 1.21 -3.87
C SER A 258 -6.09 2.34 -3.76
N ASN A 259 -7.13 2.19 -2.93
CA ASN A 259 -8.15 3.24 -2.76
C ASN A 259 -7.95 4.07 -1.51
N GLN A 260 -7.37 3.50 -0.45
CA GLN A 260 -7.07 4.23 0.78
C GLN A 260 -5.64 4.76 0.75
N ALA A 261 -4.63 3.92 0.94
CA ALA A 261 -3.23 4.36 1.12
C ALA A 261 -2.78 5.30 -0.02
N ALA A 262 -2.93 4.86 -1.26
CA ALA A 262 -2.45 5.57 -2.43
C ALA A 262 -3.14 6.93 -2.69
N LYS A 263 -4.39 7.12 -2.24
CA LYS A 263 -5.21 8.27 -2.70
C LYS A 263 -5.40 9.35 -1.66
N TRP A 264 -5.25 9.04 -0.37
CA TRP A 264 -5.62 9.99 0.70
C TRP A 264 -4.83 11.30 0.65
N HIS A 265 -3.56 11.30 0.22
CA HIS A 265 -2.80 12.53 0.08
C HIS A 265 -3.45 13.49 -0.94
N TYR A 266 -3.77 12.98 -2.13
CA TYR A 266 -4.46 13.75 -3.17
C TYR A 266 -5.91 14.11 -2.79
N MET A 267 -6.71 13.11 -2.35
CA MET A 267 -8.14 13.29 -2.05
C MET A 267 -8.41 14.22 -0.86
N SER A 268 -7.44 14.36 0.04
CA SER A 268 -7.52 15.32 1.15
C SER A 268 -6.94 16.69 0.82
N GLY A 269 -6.47 16.92 -0.41
CA GLY A 269 -5.79 18.17 -0.78
C GLY A 269 -4.49 18.40 -0.01
N GLY A 270 -3.76 17.32 0.30
CA GLY A 270 -2.49 17.35 1.04
C GLY A 270 -2.63 17.48 2.55
N GLN A 271 -3.84 17.37 3.12
CA GLN A 271 -4.04 17.45 4.57
C GLN A 271 -3.52 16.23 5.33
N TYR A 272 -3.44 15.08 4.67
CA TYR A 272 -2.91 13.83 5.23
C TYR A 272 -1.78 13.30 4.35
N GLU A 273 -0.74 12.79 5.00
CA GLU A 273 0.28 11.92 4.40
C GLU A 273 0.08 10.50 4.93
N VAL A 274 0.56 9.50 4.19
CA VAL A 274 0.37 8.08 4.55
C VAL A 274 1.74 7.39 4.59
N PRO A 275 2.60 7.72 5.57
CA PRO A 275 3.92 7.10 5.74
C PRO A 275 3.80 5.65 6.18
N MET A 276 3.67 4.72 5.22
CA MET A 276 3.60 3.28 5.50
C MET A 276 4.36 2.45 4.48
N VAL A 277 4.90 1.33 4.92
CA VAL A 277 5.53 0.34 4.05
C VAL A 277 4.73 -0.94 4.09
N ILE A 278 4.34 -1.43 2.92
CA ILE A 278 3.68 -2.72 2.72
C ILE A 278 4.74 -3.66 2.16
N ARG A 279 5.32 -4.50 3.03
CA ARG A 279 6.28 -5.53 2.64
C ARG A 279 5.51 -6.73 2.08
N VAL A 280 5.90 -7.17 0.89
CA VAL A 280 5.35 -8.36 0.25
C VAL A 280 6.49 -9.22 -0.26
N SER A 281 6.34 -10.54 -0.18
CA SER A 281 7.29 -11.46 -0.80
C SER A 281 6.73 -12.06 -2.09
N VAL A 282 7.59 -12.21 -3.08
CA VAL A 282 7.28 -12.86 -4.36
C VAL A 282 8.05 -14.16 -4.42
N GLY A 283 7.30 -15.25 -4.62
CA GLY A 283 7.86 -16.58 -4.78
C GLY A 283 8.36 -16.86 -6.20
N GLY A 284 9.16 -17.92 -6.33
CA GLY A 284 9.67 -18.42 -7.59
C GLY A 284 10.74 -19.48 -7.36
N GLY A 285 10.86 -20.44 -8.27
CA GLY A 285 11.92 -21.46 -8.29
C GLY A 285 11.85 -22.52 -7.19
N LYS A 286 10.72 -22.62 -6.49
CA LYS A 286 10.47 -23.62 -5.42
C LYS A 286 9.19 -24.43 -5.65
N GLY A 287 8.46 -24.16 -6.72
CA GLY A 287 7.21 -24.84 -7.05
C GLY A 287 6.08 -24.53 -6.08
N TYR A 288 5.91 -23.26 -5.66
CA TYR A 288 4.79 -22.88 -4.77
C TYR A 288 3.43 -22.75 -5.50
N GLY A 289 3.45 -22.75 -6.84
CA GLY A 289 2.24 -22.75 -7.66
C GLY A 289 1.57 -21.38 -7.77
N GLY A 290 0.31 -21.38 -8.24
CA GLY A 290 -0.36 -20.18 -8.74
C GLY A 290 -0.82 -19.13 -7.73
N GLN A 291 -0.65 -19.34 -6.42
CA GLN A 291 -1.12 -18.41 -5.36
C GLN A 291 -0.01 -18.01 -4.37
N HIS A 292 1.25 -18.28 -4.72
CA HIS A 292 2.42 -18.04 -3.87
C HIS A 292 3.67 -17.69 -4.70
N SER A 293 3.48 -17.33 -5.97
CA SER A 293 4.55 -17.10 -6.94
C SER A 293 4.23 -15.95 -7.91
N GLN A 294 3.14 -15.22 -7.72
CA GLN A 294 2.77 -14.16 -8.65
C GLN A 294 3.62 -12.90 -8.42
N THR A 295 4.17 -12.39 -9.52
CA THR A 295 4.82 -11.10 -9.67
C THR A 295 3.78 -10.06 -10.08
N LEU A 296 3.14 -9.44 -9.08
CA LEU A 296 2.04 -8.47 -9.29
C LEU A 296 2.50 -7.01 -9.18
N GLU A 297 3.80 -6.74 -9.14
CA GLU A 297 4.33 -5.39 -8.98
C GLU A 297 3.88 -4.44 -10.08
N SER A 298 3.64 -4.96 -11.30
CA SER A 298 3.09 -4.19 -12.41
C SER A 298 1.67 -3.69 -12.12
N MET A 299 0.83 -4.48 -11.44
CA MET A 299 -0.53 -4.07 -11.09
C MET A 299 -0.54 -2.93 -10.07
N PHE A 300 0.38 -2.96 -9.11
CA PHE A 300 0.48 -1.92 -8.10
C PHE A 300 1.23 -0.67 -8.60
N ALA A 301 2.18 -0.82 -9.52
CA ALA A 301 2.84 0.30 -10.18
C ALA A 301 1.89 1.13 -11.05
N HIS A 302 0.80 0.53 -11.52
CA HIS A 302 -0.26 1.22 -12.25
C HIS A 302 -1.11 2.14 -11.35
N ILE A 303 -1.04 2.02 -10.03
CA ILE A 303 -1.87 2.79 -9.09
C ILE A 303 -1.19 4.13 -8.73
N PRO A 304 -1.74 5.29 -9.14
CA PRO A 304 -1.17 6.59 -8.78
C PRO A 304 -1.19 6.82 -7.27
N GLY A 305 -0.13 7.44 -6.75
CA GLY A 305 0.04 7.74 -5.33
C GLY A 305 0.63 6.60 -4.50
N LEU A 306 0.99 5.47 -5.13
CA LEU A 306 1.72 4.37 -4.51
C LEU A 306 3.14 4.27 -5.10
N TYR A 307 4.16 4.22 -4.24
CA TYR A 307 5.52 3.86 -4.67
C TYR A 307 5.69 2.35 -4.69
N VAL A 308 6.51 1.85 -5.62
CA VAL A 308 6.81 0.43 -5.80
C VAL A 308 8.31 0.24 -5.92
N VAL A 309 8.87 -0.49 -4.96
CA VAL A 309 10.30 -0.70 -4.78
C VAL A 309 10.59 -2.20 -4.84
N TYR A 310 11.61 -2.61 -5.59
CA TYR A 310 11.97 -4.02 -5.76
C TYR A 310 13.52 -4.19 -5.81
N PRO A 311 14.19 -4.40 -4.66
CA PRO A 311 15.64 -4.49 -4.56
C PRO A 311 16.20 -5.79 -5.14
N SER A 312 17.42 -5.72 -5.70
CA SER A 312 18.07 -6.87 -6.34
C SER A 312 19.27 -7.41 -5.56
N THR A 313 19.83 -6.62 -4.62
CA THR A 313 21.01 -6.98 -3.83
C THR A 313 20.80 -6.78 -2.32
N PRO A 314 21.62 -7.41 -1.45
CA PRO A 314 21.53 -7.19 0.00
C PRO A 314 21.73 -5.72 0.42
N ALA A 315 22.65 -4.99 -0.21
CA ALA A 315 22.85 -3.56 0.09
C ALA A 315 21.58 -2.77 -0.20
N GLU A 316 20.96 -3.01 -1.36
CA GLU A 316 19.71 -2.35 -1.74
C GLU A 316 18.56 -2.73 -0.85
N ALA A 317 18.47 -4.01 -0.46
CA ALA A 317 17.44 -4.49 0.45
C ALA A 317 17.47 -3.76 1.80
N LYS A 318 18.64 -3.30 2.25
CA LYS A 318 18.78 -2.45 3.43
C LYS A 318 18.45 -0.98 3.10
N GLY A 319 19.18 -0.40 2.14
CA GLY A 319 19.15 1.05 1.90
C GLY A 319 17.82 1.56 1.36
N LEU A 320 17.15 0.78 0.50
CA LEU A 320 15.84 1.14 -0.04
C LEU A 320 14.74 0.94 1.00
N LEU A 321 14.79 -0.10 1.84
CA LEU A 321 13.81 -0.29 2.91
C LEU A 321 13.87 0.85 3.93
N LYS A 322 15.08 1.24 4.36
CA LYS A 322 15.25 2.40 5.26
C LYS A 322 14.69 3.68 4.64
N SER A 323 14.95 3.92 3.36
CA SER A 323 14.42 5.09 2.65
C SER A 323 12.90 5.04 2.52
N SER A 324 12.34 3.85 2.26
CA SER A 324 10.88 3.63 2.21
C SER A 324 10.19 3.89 3.55
N ILE A 325 10.79 3.48 4.67
CA ILE A 325 10.24 3.72 6.01
C ILE A 325 10.24 5.22 6.34
N ARG A 326 11.21 5.98 5.82
CA ARG A 326 11.33 7.44 6.03
C ARG A 326 10.51 8.27 5.07
N ASP A 327 10.09 7.72 3.94
CA ASP A 327 9.25 8.41 2.97
C ASP A 327 7.81 8.59 3.51
N ASN A 328 7.18 9.73 3.21
CA ASN A 328 5.81 10.01 3.64
C ASN A 328 4.73 9.59 2.62
N ASN A 329 5.15 9.05 1.48
CA ASN A 329 4.28 8.30 0.58
C ASN A 329 4.10 6.86 1.07
N PRO A 330 2.98 6.21 0.73
CA PRO A 330 2.85 4.76 0.92
C PRO A 330 3.77 4.02 -0.06
N VAL A 331 4.47 3.00 0.43
CA VAL A 331 5.42 2.22 -0.37
C VAL A 331 5.07 0.73 -0.35
N MET A 332 4.86 0.14 -1.53
CA MET A 332 4.89 -1.30 -1.73
C MET A 332 6.35 -1.75 -1.88
N TYR A 333 6.85 -2.49 -0.90
CA TYR A 333 8.22 -3.00 -0.86
C TYR A 333 8.25 -4.48 -1.19
N VAL A 334 8.70 -4.79 -2.40
CA VAL A 334 8.66 -6.13 -2.98
C VAL A 334 9.98 -6.86 -2.71
N GLU A 335 9.90 -8.06 -2.13
CA GLU A 335 11.03 -8.90 -1.81
C GLU A 335 10.98 -10.18 -2.64
N SER A 336 12.11 -10.63 -3.20
CA SER A 336 12.14 -11.94 -3.86
C SER A 336 12.64 -13.03 -2.92
N GLN A 337 11.87 -14.10 -2.80
CA GLN A 337 12.25 -15.25 -1.99
C GLN A 337 13.50 -15.97 -2.53
N LEU A 338 13.76 -15.86 -3.84
CA LEU A 338 14.98 -16.37 -4.48
C LEU A 338 16.23 -15.66 -3.98
N LEU A 339 16.10 -14.39 -3.57
CA LEU A 339 17.22 -13.57 -3.14
C LEU A 339 17.51 -13.68 -1.64
N TYR A 340 16.60 -14.18 -0.80
CA TYR A 340 16.81 -14.22 0.66
C TYR A 340 18.11 -14.90 1.12
N GLY A 341 18.57 -15.92 0.37
CA GLY A 341 19.82 -16.62 0.64
C GLY A 341 21.07 -15.97 0.04
N MET A 342 20.90 -15.00 -0.88
CA MET A 342 22.00 -14.28 -1.52
C MET A 342 22.81 -13.53 -0.46
N LYS A 343 24.13 -13.61 -0.56
CA LYS A 343 25.07 -12.83 0.22
C LYS A 343 25.69 -11.73 -0.63
N GLY A 344 26.01 -10.63 0.01
CA GLY A 344 26.70 -9.53 -0.63
C GLY A 344 27.10 -8.46 0.39
N PRO A 345 28.01 -7.57 0.03
CA PRO A 345 28.46 -6.50 0.92
C PRO A 345 27.29 -5.59 1.28
N VAL A 346 27.18 -5.25 2.57
CA VAL A 346 26.15 -4.31 3.06
C VAL A 346 26.84 -3.25 3.91
N PRO A 347 26.73 -1.96 3.59
CA PRO A 347 27.35 -0.91 4.39
C PRO A 347 26.89 -0.92 5.85
N GLU A 348 27.86 -0.75 6.76
CA GLU A 348 27.61 -0.53 8.19
C GLU A 348 27.30 0.95 8.46
N GLY A 349 26.57 1.21 9.55
CA GLY A 349 26.13 2.56 9.90
C GLY A 349 25.00 3.05 9.02
N GLU A 350 24.86 4.38 8.94
CA GLU A 350 23.76 5.01 8.22
C GLU A 350 23.95 4.87 6.71
N PHE A 351 23.04 4.13 6.09
CA PHE A 351 23.04 3.86 4.66
C PHE A 351 21.63 3.94 4.10
N LEU A 352 21.42 4.86 3.17
CA LEU A 352 20.16 5.11 2.47
C LEU A 352 20.43 5.09 0.96
N ILE A 353 19.45 4.60 0.20
CA ILE A 353 19.44 4.71 -1.26
C ILE A 353 18.21 5.52 -1.64
N PRO A 354 18.36 6.66 -2.35
CA PRO A 354 17.23 7.44 -2.84
C PRO A 354 16.25 6.58 -3.64
N LEU A 355 14.95 6.73 -3.36
CA LEU A 355 13.91 6.08 -4.15
C LEU A 355 13.86 6.70 -5.56
N GLY A 356 13.64 5.87 -6.57
CA GLY A 356 13.62 6.29 -7.98
C GLY A 356 14.98 6.55 -8.60
N GLN A 357 16.05 5.98 -8.05
CA GLN A 357 17.39 6.03 -8.65
C GLN A 357 17.82 4.64 -9.12
N ALA A 358 17.99 4.45 -10.44
CA ALA A 358 18.52 3.22 -11.00
C ALA A 358 20.04 3.08 -10.78
N ASP A 359 20.56 1.87 -10.97
CA ASP A 359 21.98 1.53 -10.81
C ASP A 359 22.53 0.83 -12.04
N ILE A 360 23.66 1.31 -12.56
CA ILE A 360 24.40 0.62 -13.61
C ILE A 360 25.28 -0.43 -12.94
N LYS A 361 24.82 -1.68 -12.96
CA LYS A 361 25.51 -2.83 -12.35
C LYS A 361 26.75 -3.26 -13.11
N ARG A 362 26.75 -3.02 -14.41
CA ARG A 362 27.84 -3.36 -15.33
C ARG A 362 27.79 -2.37 -16.50
N GLU A 363 28.92 -1.75 -16.79
CA GLU A 363 29.07 -0.91 -17.98
C GLU A 363 29.18 -1.79 -19.24
N GLY A 364 28.58 -1.32 -20.33
CA GLY A 364 28.70 -1.96 -21.65
C GLY A 364 28.50 -0.98 -22.79
N ARG A 365 28.57 -1.46 -24.02
CA ARG A 365 28.48 -0.60 -25.22
C ARG A 365 27.66 -1.19 -26.37
N ASP A 366 27.44 -2.50 -26.37
CA ASP A 366 26.85 -3.18 -27.52
C ASP A 366 25.33 -3.40 -27.33
N ILE A 367 24.87 -3.56 -26.08
CA ILE A 367 23.45 -3.71 -25.75
C ILE A 367 23.15 -3.30 -24.32
N THR A 368 21.96 -2.75 -24.06
CA THR A 368 21.44 -2.45 -22.72
C THR A 368 20.52 -3.57 -22.25
N LEU A 369 20.73 -4.10 -21.04
CA LEU A 369 19.84 -5.02 -20.33
C LEU A 369 19.23 -4.28 -19.14
N VAL A 370 17.91 -4.12 -19.12
CA VAL A 370 17.18 -3.44 -18.04
C VAL A 370 16.38 -4.46 -17.25
N GLY A 371 16.52 -4.50 -15.93
CA GLY A 371 15.72 -5.38 -15.07
C GLY A 371 15.59 -4.87 -13.64
N TRP A 372 14.87 -5.63 -12.83
CA TRP A 372 14.71 -5.37 -11.39
C TRP A 372 14.55 -6.68 -10.62
N GLY A 373 14.76 -6.61 -9.30
CA GLY A 373 14.67 -7.76 -8.41
C GLY A 373 15.50 -8.96 -8.89
N PRO A 374 14.96 -10.18 -8.91
CA PRO A 374 15.72 -11.38 -9.25
C PRO A 374 16.19 -11.40 -10.71
N ALA A 375 15.53 -10.69 -11.62
CA ALA A 375 15.90 -10.68 -13.04
C ALA A 375 17.26 -9.99 -13.29
N VAL A 376 17.70 -9.09 -12.41
CA VAL A 376 19.03 -8.45 -12.49
C VAL A 376 20.15 -9.48 -12.32
N VAL A 377 19.94 -10.49 -11.48
CA VAL A 377 20.91 -11.58 -11.28
C VAL A 377 21.11 -12.37 -12.58
N ASP A 378 20.03 -12.63 -13.29
CA ASP A 378 20.08 -13.34 -14.56
C ASP A 378 20.60 -12.45 -15.70
N ALA A 379 20.32 -11.15 -15.68
CA ALA A 379 20.89 -10.18 -16.61
C ALA A 379 22.43 -10.07 -16.46
N LEU A 380 22.95 -10.08 -15.23
CA LEU A 380 24.40 -10.11 -15.00
C LEU A 380 25.07 -11.38 -15.55
N LYS A 381 24.46 -12.56 -15.34
CA LYS A 381 24.93 -13.81 -15.94
C LYS A 381 24.86 -13.79 -17.47
N ALA A 382 23.80 -13.19 -18.02
CA ALA A 382 23.66 -13.04 -19.47
C ALA A 382 24.74 -12.11 -20.04
N ALA A 383 25.06 -11.02 -19.34
CA ALA A 383 26.13 -10.11 -19.74
C ALA A 383 27.51 -10.78 -19.74
N GLU A 384 27.81 -11.64 -18.76
CA GLU A 384 29.04 -12.45 -18.74
C GLU A 384 29.10 -13.39 -19.95
N GLN A 385 28.02 -14.12 -20.25
CA GLN A 385 27.95 -15.02 -21.41
C GLN A 385 28.06 -14.27 -22.76
N LEU A 386 27.53 -13.05 -22.85
CA LEU A 386 27.66 -12.20 -24.04
C LEU A 386 29.11 -11.70 -24.22
N SER A 387 29.79 -11.36 -23.13
CA SER A 387 31.20 -10.93 -23.16
C SER A 387 32.11 -12.04 -23.66
N GLU A 388 31.87 -13.29 -23.23
CA GLU A 388 32.56 -14.48 -23.77
C GLU A 388 32.35 -14.67 -25.28
N GLN A 389 31.27 -14.11 -25.83
CA GLN A 389 30.92 -14.13 -27.25
C GLN A 389 31.31 -12.84 -27.99
N GLY A 390 32.00 -11.91 -27.31
CA GLY A 390 32.53 -10.68 -27.90
C GLY A 390 31.57 -9.48 -27.90
N ALA A 391 30.48 -9.51 -27.13
CA ALA A 391 29.53 -8.41 -26.97
C ALA A 391 29.46 -7.92 -25.52
N GLU A 392 29.61 -6.63 -25.29
CA GLU A 392 29.59 -6.01 -23.96
C GLU A 392 28.23 -5.41 -23.63
N ALA A 393 27.48 -6.11 -22.78
CA ALA A 393 26.19 -5.67 -22.30
C ALA A 393 26.29 -4.75 -21.07
N GLU A 394 25.62 -3.60 -21.15
CA GLU A 394 25.30 -2.74 -20.01
C GLU A 394 24.14 -3.35 -19.22
N VAL A 395 24.23 -3.40 -17.89
CA VAL A 395 23.16 -3.93 -17.04
C VAL A 395 22.66 -2.82 -16.11
N ILE A 396 21.37 -2.47 -16.24
CA ILE A 396 20.67 -1.52 -15.38
C ILE A 396 19.74 -2.28 -14.44
N ASP A 397 19.89 -2.01 -13.16
CA ASP A 397 18.93 -2.34 -12.11
C ASP A 397 18.05 -1.12 -11.82
N LEU A 398 16.75 -1.22 -12.07
CA LEU A 398 15.83 -0.10 -11.85
C LEU A 398 15.63 0.24 -10.38
N ARG A 399 15.72 -0.76 -9.47
CA ARG A 399 15.41 -0.68 -8.02
C ARG A 399 13.97 -0.28 -7.65
N CYS A 400 13.34 0.60 -8.42
CA CYS A 400 12.01 1.15 -8.23
C CYS A 400 11.26 1.13 -9.57
N LEU A 401 9.97 0.77 -9.52
CA LEU A 401 9.06 0.94 -10.65
C LEU A 401 8.28 2.25 -10.54
N VAL A 402 8.06 2.72 -9.32
CA VAL A 402 7.48 4.04 -9.04
C VAL A 402 8.20 4.63 -7.82
N PRO A 403 8.90 5.77 -7.95
CA PRO A 403 9.20 6.48 -9.19
C PRO A 403 10.18 5.69 -10.10
N LEU A 404 10.05 5.85 -11.41
CA LEU A 404 10.87 5.16 -12.43
C LEU A 404 11.96 6.08 -12.98
N ASP A 405 13.23 5.64 -12.93
CA ASP A 405 14.37 6.36 -13.50
C ASP A 405 14.54 6.05 -15.01
N LEU A 406 13.61 6.55 -15.83
CA LEU A 406 13.70 6.39 -17.28
C LEU A 406 14.90 7.13 -17.88
N ASP A 407 15.38 8.20 -17.25
CA ASP A 407 16.52 8.94 -17.76
C ASP A 407 17.80 8.10 -17.77
N ALA A 408 18.03 7.27 -16.73
CA ALA A 408 19.11 6.30 -16.74
C ALA A 408 18.99 5.29 -17.88
N VAL A 409 17.79 4.76 -18.11
CA VAL A 409 17.50 3.83 -19.21
C VAL A 409 17.75 4.49 -20.56
N PHE A 410 17.23 5.69 -20.79
CA PHE A 410 17.39 6.42 -22.04
C PHE A 410 18.86 6.74 -22.34
N ARG A 411 19.64 7.14 -21.32
CA ARG A 411 21.08 7.37 -21.49
C ARG A 411 21.81 6.10 -21.94
N SER A 412 21.50 4.96 -21.34
CA SER A 412 22.10 3.67 -21.71
C SER A 412 21.68 3.23 -23.11
N VAL A 413 20.40 3.32 -23.46
CA VAL A 413 19.93 2.92 -24.79
C VAL A 413 20.50 3.81 -25.88
N ARG A 414 20.62 5.13 -25.66
CA ARG A 414 21.32 6.03 -26.60
C ARG A 414 22.79 5.67 -26.79
N LYS A 415 23.42 5.07 -25.78
CA LYS A 415 24.82 4.61 -25.84
C LYS A 415 24.96 3.30 -26.61
N THR A 416 24.04 2.36 -26.45
CA THR A 416 24.17 0.99 -26.98
C THR A 416 23.36 0.70 -28.24
N GLY A 417 22.36 1.53 -28.55
CA GLY A 417 21.45 1.38 -29.69
C GLY A 417 20.49 0.19 -29.66
N ARG A 418 20.66 -0.75 -28.71
CA ARG A 418 19.85 -1.97 -28.57
C ARG A 418 19.46 -2.18 -27.12
N CYS A 419 18.28 -2.75 -26.87
CA CYS A 419 17.77 -2.95 -25.52
C CYS A 419 16.96 -4.25 -25.37
N VAL A 420 17.19 -4.96 -24.25
CA VAL A 420 16.32 -6.01 -23.73
C VAL A 420 15.84 -5.60 -22.33
N VAL A 421 14.52 -5.61 -22.12
CA VAL A 421 13.93 -5.42 -20.78
C VAL A 421 13.51 -6.77 -20.24
N THR A 422 13.79 -7.06 -18.97
CA THR A 422 13.51 -8.37 -18.36
C THR A 422 13.00 -8.29 -16.94
N SER A 423 12.01 -9.12 -16.62
CA SER A 423 11.45 -9.30 -15.28
C SER A 423 10.81 -10.68 -15.15
N GLN A 424 10.56 -11.15 -13.92
CA GLN A 424 9.78 -12.36 -13.68
C GLN A 424 8.25 -12.14 -13.74
N CYS A 425 7.78 -10.93 -14.09
CA CYS A 425 6.37 -10.68 -14.42
C CYS A 425 5.91 -11.47 -15.65
N VAL A 426 4.62 -11.79 -15.74
CA VAL A 426 4.03 -12.33 -16.99
C VAL A 426 4.13 -11.29 -18.11
N HIS A 427 4.23 -11.74 -19.37
CA HIS A 427 4.48 -10.84 -20.50
C HIS A 427 3.31 -9.89 -20.82
N ILE A 428 2.06 -10.35 -20.62
CA ILE A 428 0.86 -9.56 -20.88
C ILE A 428 0.65 -8.47 -19.82
N GLY A 429 0.54 -7.22 -20.25
CA GLY A 429 0.26 -6.08 -19.36
C GLY A 429 1.38 -5.78 -18.35
N SER A 430 2.60 -6.28 -18.57
CA SER A 430 3.74 -6.04 -17.69
C SER A 430 4.28 -4.63 -17.76
N PHE A 431 4.99 -4.24 -16.70
CA PHE A 431 5.78 -3.02 -16.68
C PHE A 431 6.97 -3.04 -17.65
N THR A 432 7.42 -4.21 -18.10
CA THR A 432 8.42 -4.30 -19.19
C THR A 432 7.86 -3.75 -20.50
N ALA A 433 6.55 -3.89 -20.75
CA ALA A 433 5.89 -3.30 -21.92
C ALA A 433 5.87 -1.77 -21.86
N GLU A 434 5.58 -1.20 -20.69
CA GLU A 434 5.63 0.25 -20.45
C GLU A 434 7.03 0.80 -20.74
N ILE A 435 8.08 0.20 -20.17
CA ILE A 435 9.47 0.62 -20.42
C ILE A 435 9.81 0.53 -21.91
N ALA A 436 9.46 -0.56 -22.58
CA ALA A 436 9.70 -0.70 -24.01
C ALA A 436 8.97 0.37 -24.85
N ALA A 437 7.72 0.68 -24.50
CA ALA A 437 6.95 1.74 -25.16
C ALA A 437 7.59 3.12 -24.94
N ARG A 438 8.00 3.45 -23.70
CA ARG A 438 8.66 4.73 -23.38
C ARG A 438 10.00 4.87 -24.09
N ILE A 439 10.78 3.80 -24.22
CA ILE A 439 12.01 3.80 -25.04
C ILE A 439 11.66 4.07 -26.51
N GLN A 440 10.65 3.39 -27.04
CA GLN A 440 10.19 3.57 -28.42
C GLN A 440 9.64 4.99 -28.69
N GLU A 441 9.03 5.66 -27.72
CA GLU A 441 8.53 7.03 -27.85
C GLU A 441 9.65 8.08 -27.80
N GLU A 442 10.59 7.93 -26.86
CA GLU A 442 11.50 9.00 -26.46
C GLU A 442 12.93 8.85 -27.02
N VAL A 443 13.32 7.64 -27.46
CA VAL A 443 14.67 7.35 -27.98
C VAL A 443 14.68 6.56 -29.28
N PHE A 444 13.59 6.59 -30.05
CA PHE A 444 13.45 5.87 -31.32
C PHE A 444 14.63 6.07 -32.29
N ASP A 445 15.06 7.31 -32.49
CA ASP A 445 16.11 7.65 -33.47
C ASP A 445 17.49 7.06 -33.13
N TYR A 446 17.66 6.54 -31.91
CA TYR A 446 18.89 5.89 -31.46
C TYR A 446 18.80 4.36 -31.50
N LEU A 447 17.65 3.78 -31.82
CA LEU A 447 17.47 2.33 -31.85
C LEU A 447 17.98 1.74 -33.17
N ASP A 448 18.99 0.87 -33.08
CA ASP A 448 19.47 0.02 -34.18
C ASP A 448 18.57 -1.21 -34.41
N ALA A 449 17.76 -1.57 -33.41
CA ALA A 449 16.87 -2.72 -33.44
C ALA A 449 15.66 -2.54 -32.50
N PRO A 450 14.57 -3.31 -32.67
CA PRO A 450 13.43 -3.26 -31.76
C PRO A 450 13.82 -3.58 -30.31
N VAL A 451 13.17 -2.92 -29.35
CA VAL A 451 13.29 -3.27 -27.94
C VAL A 451 12.64 -4.63 -27.71
N LEU A 452 13.39 -5.61 -27.19
CA LEU A 452 12.88 -6.93 -26.87
C LEU A 452 12.53 -7.05 -25.39
N ARG A 453 11.60 -7.95 -25.07
CA ARG A 453 11.18 -8.23 -23.70
C ARG A 453 11.36 -9.70 -23.38
N VAL A 454 11.87 -9.98 -22.18
CA VAL A 454 12.09 -11.33 -21.66
C VAL A 454 11.42 -11.45 -20.31
N ASP A 455 10.20 -12.00 -20.35
CA ASP A 455 9.25 -12.08 -19.25
C ASP A 455 8.87 -13.55 -18.98
N ALA A 456 8.16 -13.80 -17.87
CA ALA A 456 7.51 -15.09 -17.65
C ALA A 456 6.40 -15.34 -18.67
N LYS A 457 6.07 -16.62 -18.92
CA LYS A 457 5.01 -17.00 -19.86
C LYS A 457 3.64 -16.52 -19.35
N ASP A 458 2.72 -16.23 -20.28
CA ASP A 458 1.34 -15.80 -19.97
C ASP A 458 0.47 -16.94 -19.43
N GLY A 459 0.76 -17.36 -18.20
CA GLY A 459 0.08 -18.49 -17.56
C GLY A 459 0.22 -18.46 -16.04
N ILE A 460 -0.31 -19.51 -15.42
CA ILE A 460 -0.24 -19.70 -13.97
C ILE A 460 1.10 -20.36 -13.62
N ALA A 461 1.80 -19.81 -12.64
CA ALA A 461 3.06 -20.36 -12.14
C ALA A 461 2.91 -21.86 -11.79
N PRO A 462 3.67 -22.77 -12.43
CA PRO A 462 3.55 -24.19 -12.20
C PRO A 462 4.12 -24.65 -10.85
N GLN A 463 3.53 -25.68 -10.24
CA GLN A 463 4.11 -26.36 -9.06
C GLN A 463 5.28 -27.28 -9.45
N SER A 464 5.24 -27.87 -10.65
CA SER A 464 6.30 -28.77 -11.12
C SER A 464 7.59 -27.99 -11.38
N HIS A 465 8.68 -28.38 -10.72
CA HIS A 465 9.99 -27.73 -10.85
C HIS A 465 10.48 -27.60 -12.30
N ILE A 466 10.23 -28.62 -13.15
CA ILE A 466 10.64 -28.60 -14.56
C ILE A 466 9.80 -27.59 -15.34
N LEU A 467 8.50 -27.50 -15.06
CA LEU A 467 7.62 -26.56 -15.73
C LEU A 467 7.86 -25.12 -15.25
N GLU A 468 8.10 -24.92 -13.96
CA GLU A 468 8.43 -23.61 -13.39
C GLU A 468 9.74 -23.04 -13.97
N ALA A 469 10.75 -23.91 -14.15
CA ALA A 469 12.02 -23.52 -14.77
C ALA A 469 11.88 -23.05 -16.24
N VAL A 470 10.86 -23.54 -16.96
CA VAL A 470 10.54 -23.09 -18.34
C VAL A 470 9.58 -21.89 -18.33
N PHE A 471 8.79 -21.75 -17.27
CA PHE A 471 7.85 -20.65 -17.07
C PHE A 471 8.56 -19.33 -16.77
N LEU A 472 9.53 -19.36 -15.83
CA LEU A 472 10.31 -18.18 -15.45
C LEU A 472 11.40 -17.88 -16.49
N PRO A 473 11.65 -16.60 -16.78
CA PRO A 473 12.78 -16.21 -17.62
C PRO A 473 14.09 -16.49 -16.90
N ASN A 474 15.15 -16.70 -17.67
CA ASN A 474 16.49 -16.96 -17.17
C ASN A 474 17.56 -16.32 -18.08
N ALA A 475 18.82 -16.43 -17.67
CA ALA A 475 19.95 -15.86 -18.40
C ALA A 475 20.05 -16.33 -19.86
N LYS A 476 19.71 -17.58 -20.17
CA LYS A 476 19.76 -18.11 -21.54
C LYS A 476 18.72 -17.43 -22.44
N ASP A 477 17.53 -17.17 -21.91
CA ASP A 477 16.48 -16.46 -22.65
C ASP A 477 16.90 -15.01 -22.96
N ILE A 478 17.53 -14.34 -21.99
CA ILE A 478 18.09 -12.98 -22.16
C ILE A 478 19.20 -12.98 -23.23
N VAL A 479 20.15 -13.93 -23.18
CA VAL A 479 21.22 -14.06 -24.19
C VAL A 479 20.64 -14.30 -25.58
N ASN A 480 19.64 -15.19 -25.71
CA ASN A 480 19.02 -15.47 -27.01
C ASN A 480 18.30 -14.24 -27.59
N ALA A 481 17.61 -13.48 -26.74
CA ALA A 481 16.98 -12.22 -27.16
C ALA A 481 18.04 -11.19 -27.58
N ALA A 482 19.08 -10.98 -26.76
CA ALA A 482 20.16 -10.06 -27.09
C ALA A 482 20.82 -10.41 -28.44
N ARG A 483 21.14 -11.69 -28.65
CA ARG A 483 21.80 -12.17 -29.89
C ARG A 483 20.96 -12.01 -31.15
N SER A 484 19.64 -11.95 -31.05
CA SER A 484 18.79 -11.78 -32.23
C SER A 484 18.80 -10.35 -32.77
N ILE A 485 19.33 -9.39 -31.99
CA ILE A 485 19.38 -7.97 -32.33
C ILE A 485 20.79 -7.36 -32.28
N LEU A 486 21.82 -8.12 -31.89
CA LEU A 486 23.23 -7.67 -31.85
C LEU A 486 23.83 -7.49 -33.26
#